data_AF-A0A4S2B5D8-F1
#
_entry.id   AF-A0A4S2B5D8-F1
#
_cell.length_a   1.000
_cell.length_b   1.000
_cell.length_c   1.000
_cell.angle_alpha   90.00
_cell.angle_beta   90.00
_cell.angle_gamma   90.00
#
_symmetry.space_group_name_H-M   'P 1'
#
loop_
_entity.id
_entity.type
_entity.pdbx_description
1 polymer ?
#
loop_
_entity_poly.entity_id
_entity_poly.type
_entity_poly.pdbx_seq_one_letter_code
_entity_poly.pdbx_strand_id
1 'polypeptide(L)'
;MTTRRIYLDTEFTSLNRYQAKLISLALVVPGGGPEFYVELIDTWSPADCSSFVLDTVLPQLNHANHGRTTEQARAELLAFLQALGPVEVITEAPNHDWPLLLWLAGLAGLPVNVQPEPGHLPIDLSAAYSGDEPPHHALQDARLLAALAEQTNPA
;
A
#
# COMPACT_ATOMS: atom_id res chain seq x y z
N MET A 1 11.45 -16.94 -15.69
CA MET A 1 10.91 -16.82 -14.33
C MET A 1 9.53 -16.19 -14.45
N THR A 2 8.53 -16.69 -13.72
CA THR A 2 7.19 -16.11 -13.72
C THR A 2 7.18 -14.82 -12.90
N THR A 3 6.54 -13.78 -13.42
CA THR A 3 6.32 -12.53 -12.68
C THR A 3 5.37 -12.80 -11.52
N ARG A 4 5.70 -12.30 -10.33
CA ARG A 4 4.90 -12.42 -9.12
C ARG A 4 4.02 -11.18 -8.94
N ARG A 5 2.73 -11.39 -8.69
CA ARG A 5 1.80 -10.32 -8.32
C ARG A 5 1.97 -9.97 -6.85
N ILE A 6 2.02 -8.68 -6.52
CA ILE A 6 1.99 -8.17 -5.16
C ILE A 6 0.96 -7.06 -5.05
N TYR A 7 0.22 -7.04 -3.94
CA TYR A 7 -0.94 -6.16 -3.76
C TYR A 7 -0.57 -4.98 -2.88
N LEU A 8 -0.81 -3.79 -3.40
CA LEU A 8 -0.53 -2.50 -2.79
C LEU A 8 -1.83 -1.89 -2.26
N ASP A 9 -1.73 -1.34 -1.07
CA ASP A 9 -2.70 -0.39 -0.55
C ASP A 9 -1.96 0.71 0.23
N THR A 10 -2.52 1.92 0.24
CA THR A 10 -1.98 3.04 1.02
C THR A 10 -3.06 3.81 1.76
N GLU A 11 -2.71 4.26 2.95
CA GLU A 11 -3.48 5.26 3.68
C GLU A 11 -2.80 6.62 3.58
N PHE A 12 -3.58 7.69 3.38
CA PHE A 12 -3.06 9.03 3.15
C PHE A 12 -4.00 10.12 3.67
N THR A 13 -3.45 11.33 3.85
CA THR A 13 -4.12 12.40 4.61
C THR A 13 -5.43 12.93 4.02
N SER A 14 -5.59 12.94 2.69
CA SER A 14 -6.81 13.41 2.03
C SER A 14 -6.93 12.95 0.57
N LEU A 15 -8.14 12.94 0.03
CA LEU A 15 -8.41 12.62 -1.39
C LEU A 15 -7.89 13.68 -2.39
N ASN A 16 -7.40 14.84 -1.93
CA ASN A 16 -6.74 15.79 -2.81
C ASN A 16 -5.35 15.24 -3.17
N ARG A 17 -5.24 14.56 -4.31
CA ARG A 17 -3.99 13.95 -4.80
C ARG A 17 -2.78 14.89 -4.88
N TYR A 18 -2.99 16.21 -4.97
CA TYR A 18 -1.90 17.19 -5.00
C TYR A 18 -1.36 17.54 -3.61
N GLN A 19 -2.10 17.21 -2.56
CA GLN A 19 -1.79 17.51 -1.16
C GLN A 19 -1.73 16.25 -0.29
N ALA A 20 -2.14 15.10 -0.81
CA ALA A 20 -2.11 13.81 -0.12
C ALA A 20 -0.69 13.50 0.33
N LYS A 21 -0.55 13.18 1.62
CA LYS A 21 0.71 12.73 2.22
C LYS A 21 0.51 11.29 2.68
N LEU A 22 1.50 10.45 2.43
CA LEU A 22 1.47 9.04 2.82
C LEU A 22 1.48 8.92 4.35
N ILE A 23 0.53 8.16 4.88
CA ILE A 23 0.42 7.79 6.30
C ILE A 23 0.96 6.38 6.49
N SER A 24 0.44 5.40 5.75
CA SER A 24 0.91 4.01 5.82
C SER A 24 0.86 3.34 4.44
N LEU A 25 1.71 2.34 4.24
CA LEU A 25 1.81 1.60 2.99
C LEU A 25 1.97 0.11 3.27
N ALA A 26 1.27 -0.73 2.51
CA ALA A 26 1.42 -2.17 2.54
C ALA A 26 1.72 -2.77 1.17
N LEU A 27 2.52 -3.83 1.16
CA LEU A 27 2.69 -4.73 0.01
C LEU A 27 2.50 -6.17 0.47
N VAL A 28 1.61 -6.91 -0.17
CA VAL A 28 1.28 -8.29 0.20
C VAL A 28 1.53 -9.24 -0.97
N VAL A 29 2.38 -10.25 -0.75
CA VAL A 29 2.48 -11.39 -1.65
C VAL A 29 1.37 -12.40 -1.29
N PRO A 30 0.52 -12.82 -2.25
CA PRO A 30 -0.58 -13.73 -1.96
C PRO A 30 -0.13 -15.12 -1.51
N GLY A 31 -1.05 -15.92 -0.98
CA GLY A 31 -0.80 -17.32 -0.61
C GLY A 31 0.04 -17.50 0.65
N GLY A 32 0.02 -16.53 1.57
CA GLY A 32 0.85 -16.54 2.79
C GLY A 32 2.31 -16.18 2.54
N GLY A 33 2.59 -15.46 1.44
CA GLY A 33 3.92 -14.98 1.12
C GLY A 33 4.37 -13.81 2.01
N PRO A 34 5.56 -13.27 1.75
CA PRO A 34 6.09 -12.13 2.48
C PRO A 34 5.17 -10.90 2.39
N GLU A 35 5.17 -10.12 3.46
CA GLU A 35 4.43 -8.87 3.56
C GLU A 35 5.37 -7.74 4.01
N PHE A 36 5.07 -6.54 3.57
CA PHE A 36 5.72 -5.31 3.99
C PHE A 36 4.64 -4.33 4.46
N TYR A 37 4.83 -3.74 5.63
CA TYR A 37 3.92 -2.74 6.18
C TYR A 37 4.69 -1.72 7.03
N VAL A 38 4.44 -0.44 6.78
CA VAL A 38 5.08 0.69 7.47
C VAL A 38 4.10 1.82 7.71
N GLU A 39 4.29 2.53 8.82
CA GLU A 39 3.57 3.75 9.19
C GLU A 39 4.57 4.90 9.30
N LEU A 40 4.41 5.96 8.50
CA LEU A 40 5.34 7.09 8.49
C LEU A 40 5.08 8.02 9.66
N ILE A 41 6.14 8.51 10.31
CA ILE A 41 6.04 9.36 11.52
C ILE A 41 6.58 10.78 11.34
N ASP A 42 7.11 11.14 10.16
CA ASP A 42 7.91 12.35 9.98
C ASP A 42 7.51 13.26 8.80
N THR A 43 6.48 12.89 8.01
CA THR A 43 6.11 13.62 6.78
C THR A 43 4.68 14.13 6.72
N TRP A 44 3.87 13.83 7.73
CA TRP A 44 2.49 14.30 7.86
C TRP A 44 2.17 14.65 9.32
N SER A 45 1.08 15.37 9.52
CA SER A 45 0.54 15.70 10.84
C SER A 45 -0.99 15.60 10.84
N PRO A 46 -1.64 15.49 12.00
CA PRO A 46 -3.10 15.47 12.07
C PRO A 46 -3.78 16.69 11.42
N ALA A 47 -3.10 17.84 11.33
CA ALA A 47 -3.62 19.04 10.66
C ALA A 47 -3.70 18.90 9.13
N ASP A 48 -3.00 17.92 8.56
CA ASP A 48 -3.08 17.60 7.14
C ASP A 48 -4.27 16.67 6.82
N CYS A 49 -4.85 16.03 7.84
CA CYS A 49 -5.83 14.95 7.69
C CYS A 49 -7.25 15.47 7.52
N SER A 50 -8.01 14.80 6.65
CA SER A 50 -9.47 14.96 6.60
C SER A 50 -10.13 14.42 7.88
N SER A 51 -11.38 14.81 8.15
CA SER A 51 -12.13 14.27 9.31
C SER A 51 -12.24 12.75 9.26
N PHE A 52 -12.47 12.19 8.07
CA PHE A 52 -12.51 10.74 7.88
C PHE A 52 -11.20 10.06 8.30
N VAL A 53 -10.06 10.62 7.91
CA VAL A 53 -8.75 10.06 8.28
C VAL A 53 -8.52 10.14 9.78
N LEU A 54 -8.90 11.26 10.41
CA LEU A 54 -8.78 11.43 11.87
C LEU A 54 -9.62 10.40 12.65
N ASP A 55 -10.84 10.13 12.17
CA ASP A 55 -11.82 9.31 12.88
C ASP A 55 -11.68 7.81 12.56
N THR A 56 -11.24 7.46 11.35
CA THR A 56 -11.21 6.08 10.86
C THR A 56 -9.80 5.52 10.74
N VAL A 57 -8.87 6.24 10.12
CA VAL A 57 -7.54 5.71 9.76
C VAL A 57 -6.57 5.81 10.93
N LEU A 58 -6.39 7.01 11.50
CA LEU A 58 -5.39 7.26 12.54
C LEU A 58 -5.55 6.38 13.79
N PRO A 59 -6.76 6.08 14.28
CA PRO A 59 -6.95 5.23 15.46
C PRO A 59 -6.45 3.79 15.29
N GLN A 60 -6.22 3.34 14.05
CA GLN A 60 -5.77 1.98 13.75
C GLN A 60 -4.26 1.83 13.73
N LEU A 61 -3.51 2.95 13.72
CA LEU A 61 -2.06 2.95 13.64
C LEU A 61 -1.43 2.39 14.92
N ASN A 62 -0.32 1.67 14.75
CA ASN A 62 0.50 1.14 15.82
C ASN A 62 1.97 1.51 15.62
N HIS A 63 2.25 2.80 15.79
CA HIS A 63 3.58 3.37 15.60
C HIS A 63 4.66 2.70 16.47
N ALA A 64 4.30 2.14 17.62
CA ALA A 64 5.23 1.42 18.49
C ALA A 64 5.86 0.19 17.78
N ASN A 65 5.09 -0.46 16.90
CA ASN A 65 5.52 -1.63 16.16
C ASN A 65 5.93 -1.32 14.72
N HIS A 66 5.21 -0.40 14.06
CA HIS A 66 5.33 -0.16 12.60
C HIS A 66 5.82 1.24 12.24
N GLY A 67 6.00 2.12 13.22
CA GLY A 67 6.47 3.48 13.00
C GLY A 67 7.87 3.52 12.39
N ARG A 68 8.03 4.24 11.28
CA ARG A 68 9.29 4.45 10.58
C ARG A 68 9.43 5.89 10.12
N THR A 69 10.65 6.42 10.21
CA THR A 69 11.00 7.62 9.44
C THR A 69 10.92 7.30 7.94
N THR A 70 10.73 8.32 7.11
CA THR A 70 10.67 8.16 5.66
C THR A 70 11.93 7.52 5.09
N GLU A 71 13.11 7.83 5.65
CA GLU A 71 14.38 7.23 5.24
C GLU A 71 14.42 5.72 5.54
N GLN A 72 14.02 5.32 6.75
CA GLN A 72 13.95 3.91 7.14
C GLN A 72 12.94 3.15 6.28
N ALA A 73 11.73 3.68 6.14
CA ALA A 73 10.67 3.08 5.34
C ALA A 73 11.10 2.90 3.87
N ARG A 74 11.79 3.90 3.28
CA ARG A 74 12.35 3.78 1.93
C ARG A 74 13.38 2.66 1.83
N ALA A 75 14.34 2.61 2.76
CA ALA A 75 15.38 1.58 2.74
C ALA A 75 14.78 0.18 2.87
N GLU A 76 13.81 0.00 3.78
CA GLU A 76 13.12 -1.27 4.00
C GLU A 76 12.24 -1.66 2.79
N LEU A 77 11.50 -0.72 2.20
CA LEU A 77 10.71 -0.94 0.98
C LEU A 77 11.57 -1.44 -0.18
N LEU A 78 12.68 -0.74 -0.45
CA LEU A 78 13.57 -1.08 -1.55
C LEU A 78 14.23 -2.44 -1.31
N ALA A 79 14.66 -2.73 -0.08
CA ALA A 79 15.21 -4.04 0.28
C ALA A 79 14.17 -5.17 0.13
N PHE A 80 12.92 -4.94 0.55
CA PHE A 80 11.83 -5.89 0.37
C PHE A 80 11.59 -6.19 -1.10
N LEU A 81 11.42 -5.17 -1.94
CA LEU A 81 11.20 -5.33 -3.38
C LEU A 81 12.38 -6.00 -4.10
N GLN A 82 13.61 -5.64 -3.75
CA GLN A 82 14.84 -6.21 -4.33
C GLN A 82 15.00 -7.71 -3.99
N ALA A 83 14.55 -8.13 -2.80
CA ALA A 83 14.60 -9.53 -2.38
C ALA A 83 13.58 -10.41 -3.13
N LEU A 84 12.59 -9.79 -3.78
CA LEU A 84 11.64 -10.50 -4.63
C LEU A 84 12.26 -10.77 -6.02
N GLY A 85 11.70 -11.75 -6.73
CA GLY A 85 11.99 -11.93 -8.16
C GLY A 85 11.32 -10.84 -9.02
N PRO A 86 11.09 -11.07 -10.32
CA PRO A 86 10.26 -10.17 -11.11
C PRO A 86 8.87 -9.99 -10.47
N VAL A 87 8.43 -8.75 -10.26
CA VAL A 87 7.14 -8.43 -9.63
C VAL A 87 6.30 -7.44 -10.44
N GLU A 88 4.99 -7.63 -10.37
CA GLU A 88 3.95 -6.70 -10.81
C GLU A 88 3.22 -6.20 -9.55
N VAL A 89 3.23 -4.89 -9.32
CA VAL A 89 2.50 -4.27 -8.21
C VAL A 89 1.08 -3.97 -8.66
N ILE A 90 0.09 -4.39 -7.88
CA ILE A 90 -1.32 -4.32 -8.23
C ILE A 90 -2.08 -3.54 -7.17
N THR A 91 -2.94 -2.63 -7.59
CA THR A 91 -3.82 -1.82 -6.74
C THR A 91 -5.16 -1.59 -7.45
N GLU A 92 -6.21 -1.34 -6.69
CA GLU A 92 -7.50 -0.85 -7.20
C GLU A 92 -7.55 0.68 -7.39
N ALA A 93 -6.63 1.43 -6.78
CA ALA A 93 -6.57 2.88 -6.81
C ALA A 93 -5.24 3.40 -7.39
N PRO A 94 -4.85 3.02 -8.64
CA PRO A 94 -3.55 3.37 -9.21
C PRO A 94 -3.27 4.88 -9.28
N ASN A 95 -4.32 5.71 -9.37
CA ASN A 95 -4.17 7.17 -9.40
C ASN A 95 -3.79 7.78 -8.03
N HIS A 96 -3.95 7.03 -6.94
CA HIS A 96 -3.67 7.46 -5.57
C HIS A 96 -2.44 6.73 -5.02
N ASP A 97 -2.45 5.39 -5.04
CA ASP A 97 -1.41 4.59 -4.39
C ASP A 97 -0.07 4.64 -5.13
N TRP A 98 -0.10 4.58 -6.47
CA TRP A 98 1.13 4.49 -7.26
C TRP A 98 2.03 5.72 -7.10
N PRO A 99 1.53 6.97 -7.19
CA PRO A 99 2.33 8.15 -6.86
C PRO A 99 2.95 8.12 -5.47
N LEU A 100 2.25 7.60 -4.46
CA LEU A 100 2.72 7.55 -3.08
C LEU A 100 3.80 6.47 -2.89
N LEU A 101 3.65 5.30 -3.51
CA LEU A 101 4.70 4.28 -3.57
C LEU A 101 5.97 4.82 -4.24
N LEU A 102 5.83 5.49 -5.39
CA LEU A 102 6.97 6.11 -6.10
C LEU A 102 7.63 7.22 -5.26
N TRP A 103 6.83 8.03 -4.57
CA TRP A 103 7.34 9.05 -3.66
C TRP A 103 8.16 8.43 -2.52
N LEU A 104 7.69 7.33 -1.92
CA LEU A 104 8.42 6.64 -0.85
C LEU A 104 9.72 6.03 -1.38
N ALA A 105 9.68 5.37 -2.55
CA ALA A 105 10.87 4.82 -3.23
C ALA A 105 11.94 5.90 -3.49
N GLY A 106 11.52 7.15 -3.68
CA GLY A 106 12.39 8.31 -3.82
C GLY A 106 13.06 8.38 -5.19
N LEU A 107 14.07 9.25 -5.31
CA LEU A 107 14.69 9.58 -6.60
C LEU A 107 15.37 8.41 -7.32
N ALA A 108 15.75 7.37 -6.57
CA ALA A 108 16.33 6.16 -7.16
C ALA A 108 15.27 5.33 -7.93
N GLY A 109 13.99 5.55 -7.66
CA GLY A 109 12.88 4.79 -8.23
C GLY A 109 12.77 3.38 -7.66
N LEU A 110 11.91 2.58 -8.29
CA LEU A 110 11.71 1.18 -7.93
C LEU A 110 12.86 0.30 -8.48
N PRO A 111 13.19 -0.83 -7.81
CA PRO A 111 14.14 -1.79 -8.34
C PRO A 111 13.78 -2.30 -9.74
N VAL A 112 14.78 -2.68 -10.53
CA VAL A 112 14.64 -3.13 -11.94
C VAL A 112 13.74 -4.37 -12.09
N ASN A 113 13.60 -5.17 -11.04
CA ASN A 113 12.72 -6.34 -11.04
C ASN A 113 11.23 -5.99 -10.86
N VAL A 114 10.89 -4.73 -10.57
CA VAL A 114 9.52 -4.24 -10.47
C VAL A 114 9.08 -3.72 -11.84
N GLN A 115 7.88 -4.12 -12.29
CA GLN A 115 7.30 -3.52 -13.50
C GLN A 115 7.14 -2.00 -13.34
N PRO A 116 7.38 -1.22 -14.42
CA PRO A 116 7.39 0.24 -14.34
C PRO A 116 5.99 0.87 -14.21
N GLU A 117 4.93 0.08 -14.39
CA GLU A 117 3.54 0.51 -14.30
C GLU A 117 2.78 -0.40 -13.34
N PRO A 118 1.76 0.13 -12.62
CA PRO A 118 0.94 -0.69 -11.76
C PRO A 118 -0.03 -1.53 -12.60
N GLY A 119 -0.25 -2.78 -12.18
CA GLY A 119 -1.43 -3.53 -12.58
C GLY A 119 -2.67 -2.91 -11.92
N HIS A 120 -3.72 -2.68 -12.70
CA HIS A 120 -4.99 -2.19 -12.17
C HIS A 120 -5.93 -3.37 -11.92
N LEU A 121 -6.40 -3.50 -10.69
CA LEU A 121 -7.45 -4.44 -10.32
C LEU A 121 -8.79 -3.70 -10.34
N PRO A 122 -9.67 -3.91 -11.33
CA PRO A 122 -10.95 -3.20 -11.44
C PRO A 122 -11.99 -3.79 -10.49
N ILE A 123 -11.69 -3.74 -9.20
CA ILE A 123 -12.58 -4.07 -8.09
C ILE A 123 -12.91 -2.77 -7.37
N ASP A 124 -14.10 -2.72 -6.81
CA ASP A 124 -14.45 -1.72 -5.81
C ASP A 124 -14.44 -2.46 -4.47
N LEU A 125 -13.36 -2.33 -3.69
CA LEU A 125 -13.20 -3.03 -2.43
C LEU A 125 -14.35 -2.73 -1.47
N SER A 126 -14.84 -1.49 -1.48
CA SER A 126 -15.99 -1.09 -0.66
C SER A 126 -17.27 -1.84 -1.04
N ALA A 127 -17.48 -2.11 -2.34
CA ALA A 127 -18.62 -2.87 -2.82
C ALA A 127 -18.42 -4.39 -2.73
N ALA A 128 -17.18 -4.87 -2.82
CA ALA A 128 -16.84 -6.29 -2.83
C ALA A 128 -16.65 -6.88 -1.43
N TYR A 129 -16.30 -6.04 -0.46
CA TYR A 129 -16.17 -6.45 0.93
C TYR A 129 -17.55 -6.75 1.53
N SER A 130 -17.69 -7.92 2.17
CA SER A 130 -18.97 -8.39 2.71
C SER A 130 -19.28 -7.87 4.12
N GLY A 131 -18.37 -7.08 4.72
CA GLY A 131 -18.62 -6.35 5.96
C GLY A 131 -19.30 -5.00 5.71
N ASP A 132 -19.53 -4.23 6.77
CA ASP A 132 -20.20 -2.92 6.67
C ASP A 132 -19.34 -1.87 5.95
N GLU A 133 -18.02 -1.89 6.16
CA GLU A 133 -17.03 -1.02 5.50
C GLU A 133 -15.64 -1.68 5.54
N PRO A 134 -14.77 -1.49 4.52
CA PRO A 134 -13.38 -1.94 4.60
C PRO A 134 -12.65 -1.42 5.85
N PRO A 135 -11.60 -2.13 6.29
CA PRO A 135 -10.79 -1.72 7.42
C PRO A 135 -10.29 -0.28 7.38
N HIS A 136 -9.82 0.23 6.23
CA HIS A 136 -9.04 1.48 6.14
C HIS A 136 -7.75 1.39 6.96
N HIS A 137 -7.09 0.24 6.80
CA HIS A 137 -5.78 -0.08 7.34
C HIS A 137 -5.01 -0.80 6.24
N ALA A 138 -3.98 -0.14 5.69
CA ALA A 138 -3.33 -0.59 4.46
C ALA A 138 -2.94 -2.07 4.41
N LEU A 139 -2.40 -2.64 5.49
CA LEU A 139 -2.07 -4.09 5.50
C LEU A 139 -3.31 -4.99 5.37
N GLN A 140 -4.41 -4.64 6.04
CA GLN A 140 -5.63 -5.44 5.99
C GLN A 140 -6.28 -5.32 4.61
N ASP A 141 -6.32 -4.11 4.05
CA ASP A 141 -6.89 -3.86 2.73
C ASP A 141 -6.05 -4.50 1.62
N ALA A 142 -4.73 -4.40 1.65
CA ALA A 142 -3.85 -5.12 0.72
C ALA A 142 -4.03 -6.64 0.80
N ARG A 143 -4.26 -7.21 1.99
CA ARG A 143 -4.58 -8.64 2.16
C ARG A 143 -5.94 -9.00 1.56
N LEU A 144 -6.94 -8.14 1.74
CA LEU A 144 -8.27 -8.33 1.15
C LEU A 144 -8.22 -8.27 -0.38
N LEU A 145 -7.52 -7.28 -0.94
CA LEU A 145 -7.27 -7.18 -2.38
C LEU A 145 -6.62 -8.44 -2.94
N ALA A 146 -5.56 -8.93 -2.27
CA ALA A 146 -4.91 -10.18 -2.64
C ALA A 146 -5.86 -11.37 -2.60
N ALA A 147 -6.67 -11.50 -1.55
CA ALA A 147 -7.62 -12.59 -1.41
C ALA A 147 -8.70 -12.57 -2.51
N LEU A 148 -9.28 -11.40 -2.81
CA LEU A 148 -10.33 -11.25 -3.82
C LEU A 148 -9.81 -11.49 -5.24
N ALA A 149 -8.64 -10.95 -5.56
CA ALA A 149 -8.03 -11.09 -6.88
C ALA A 149 -7.57 -12.52 -7.19
N GLU A 150 -7.15 -13.27 -6.18
CA GLU A 150 -6.66 -14.65 -6.36
C GLU A 150 -7.79 -15.70 -6.22
N GLN A 151 -8.89 -15.39 -5.51
CA GLN A 151 -10.10 -16.22 -5.54
C GLN A 151 -10.80 -16.21 -6.91
N THR A 152 -10.72 -15.09 -7.63
CA THR A 152 -11.35 -14.91 -8.95
C THR A 152 -10.49 -15.43 -10.10
N ASN A 153 -9.26 -15.86 -9.84
CA ASN A 153 -8.33 -16.33 -10.84
C ASN A 153 -7.62 -17.62 -10.35
N PRO A 154 -8.36 -18.74 -10.21
CA PRO A 154 -7.71 -20.01 -9.91
C PRO A 154 -6.81 -20.35 -11.09
N ALA A 155 -5.51 -20.49 -10.81
CA ALA A 155 -4.50 -20.92 -11.78
C ALA A 155 -4.89 -22.19 -12.54
#